data_AF-A0A7W8LP29-F1
#
_entry.id   AF-A0A7W8LP29-F1
#
_cell.length_a   1.000
_cell.length_b   1.000
_cell.length_c   1.000
_cell.angle_alpha   90.00
_cell.angle_beta   90.00
_cell.angle_gamma   90.00
#
_symmetry.space_group_name_H-M   'P 1'
#
loop_
_entity.id
_entity.type
_entity.pdbx_description
1 polymer ?
#
loop_
_entity_poly.entity_id
_entity_poly.type
_entity_poly.pdbx_seq_one_letter_code
_entity_poly.pdbx_strand_id
1 'polypeptide(L)'
;MLTLQGKYHVAPNKRLTILAEPHGQRAAALDSDIQAMRAACEAGEGRCDVHVLTQHGFMQGTLTEKKPRKFSLWQFEGHLAFPPRS
;
A
#
# COMPACT_ATOMS: atom_id res chain seq x y z
N MET A 1 7.84 7.86 -6.03
CA MET A 1 7.75 6.39 -5.89
C MET A 1 8.20 6.00 -4.49
N LEU A 2 7.32 5.43 -3.68
CA LEU A 2 7.51 5.05 -2.29
C LEU A 2 7.85 3.55 -2.19
N THR A 3 8.86 3.17 -1.41
CA THR A 3 9.14 1.74 -1.15
C THR A 3 8.63 1.36 0.23
N LEU A 4 7.75 0.37 0.31
CA LEU A 4 7.24 -0.13 1.60
C LEU A 4 8.18 -1.21 2.13
N GLN A 5 8.42 -1.20 3.44
CA GLN A 5 9.35 -2.10 4.13
C GLN A 5 8.68 -3.39 4.61
N GLY A 6 7.36 -3.39 4.76
CA GLY A 6 6.55 -4.53 5.13
C GLY A 6 6.48 -5.60 4.03
N LYS A 7 6.09 -6.81 4.44
CA LYS A 7 5.72 -7.88 3.50
C LYS A 7 4.21 -7.85 3.29
N TYR A 8 3.80 -7.70 2.05
CA TYR A 8 2.39 -7.55 1.69
C TYR A 8 1.88 -8.75 0.91
N HIS A 9 0.62 -9.12 1.16
CA HIS A 9 -0.05 -10.15 0.39
C HIS A 9 -0.81 -9.53 -0.78
N VAL A 10 -0.45 -9.93 -2.00
CA VAL A 10 -1.14 -9.52 -3.22
C VAL A 10 -2.17 -10.58 -3.60
N ALA A 11 -3.40 -10.18 -3.89
CA ALA A 11 -4.44 -11.11 -4.32
C ALA A 11 -4.15 -11.67 -5.74
N PRO A 12 -4.74 -12.82 -6.14
CA PRO A 12 -4.49 -13.43 -7.46
C PRO A 12 -4.80 -12.52 -8.66
N ASN A 13 -5.71 -11.56 -8.49
CA ASN A 13 -6.03 -10.53 -9.48
C ASN A 13 -5.05 -9.35 -9.50
N LYS A 14 -3.87 -9.50 -8.86
CA LYS A 14 -2.84 -8.47 -8.70
C LYS A 14 -3.26 -7.26 -7.87
N ARG A 15 -4.37 -7.34 -7.15
CA ARG A 15 -4.84 -6.27 -6.28
C ARG A 15 -4.13 -6.35 -4.93
N LEU A 16 -3.56 -5.23 -4.51
CA LEU A 16 -3.10 -5.02 -3.14
C LEU A 16 -4.10 -4.16 -2.40
N THR A 17 -4.50 -4.61 -1.21
CA THR A 17 -5.32 -3.85 -0.28
C THR A 17 -4.57 -3.75 1.04
N ILE A 18 -4.31 -2.54 1.51
CA ILE A 18 -3.70 -2.28 2.81
C ILE A 18 -4.72 -1.58 3.70
N LEU A 19 -5.03 -2.19 4.84
CA LEU A 19 -5.95 -1.64 5.84
C LEU A 19 -5.15 -0.88 6.90
N ALA A 20 -5.47 0.40 7.10
CA ALA A 20 -4.91 1.21 8.17
C ALA A 20 -5.79 1.11 9.44
N GLU A 21 -5.95 -0.09 9.97
CA GLU A 21 -6.57 -0.39 11.27
C GLU A 21 -5.79 0.11 12.50
N PRO A 22 -6.41 0.81 13.46
CA PRO A 22 -5.73 1.22 14.67
C PRO A 22 -5.62 0.13 15.77
N HIS A 23 -5.87 -1.16 15.49
CA HIS A 23 -6.07 -2.16 16.55
C HIS A 23 -5.08 -3.34 16.48
N GLY A 24 -4.18 -3.40 17.46
CA GLY A 24 -3.38 -4.57 17.81
C GLY A 24 -1.99 -4.60 17.18
N GLN A 25 -0.97 -4.84 18.02
CA GLN A 25 0.45 -5.07 17.73
C GLN A 25 0.80 -5.12 16.23
N ARG A 26 1.01 -3.95 15.64
CA ARG A 26 1.56 -3.85 14.30
C ARG A 26 3.06 -4.01 14.37
N ALA A 27 3.62 -4.66 13.36
CA ALA A 27 5.04 -4.56 13.12
C ALA A 27 5.38 -3.08 12.87
N ALA A 28 6.43 -2.55 13.50
CA ALA A 28 6.84 -1.15 13.37
C ALA A 28 6.99 -0.71 11.90
N ALA A 29 7.43 -1.63 11.03
CA ALA A 29 7.53 -1.43 9.58
C ALA A 29 6.18 -1.08 8.92
N LEU A 30 5.07 -1.68 9.38
CA LEU A 30 3.74 -1.42 8.82
C LEU A 30 3.24 -0.02 9.17
N ASP A 31 3.50 0.47 10.38
CA ASP A 31 3.10 1.82 10.78
C ASP A 31 3.93 2.90 10.07
N SER A 32 5.23 2.70 9.93
CA SER A 32 6.06 3.60 9.11
C SER A 32 5.62 3.62 7.66
N ASP A 33 5.28 2.46 7.09
CA ASP A 33 4.78 2.36 5.72
C ASP A 33 3.44 3.07 5.53
N ILE A 34 2.53 2.97 6.50
CA ILE A 34 1.24 3.67 6.44
C ILE A 34 1.42 5.18 6.52
N GLN A 35 2.29 5.69 7.39
CA GLN A 35 2.57 7.12 7.45
C GLN A 35 3.23 7.62 6.16
N ALA A 36 4.19 6.86 5.62
CA ALA A 36 4.85 7.18 4.37
C ALA A 36 3.88 7.15 3.18
N MET A 37 2.97 6.16 3.13
CA MET A 37 1.91 6.10 2.13
C MET A 37 1.01 7.31 2.24
N ARG A 38 0.50 7.66 3.44
CA ARG A 38 -0.35 8.84 3.62
C ARG A 38 0.30 10.10 3.08
N ALA A 39 1.56 10.37 3.44
CA ALA A 39 2.29 11.52 2.94
C ALA A 39 2.46 11.49 1.41
N ALA A 40 2.79 10.32 0.85
CA ALA A 40 2.97 10.16 -0.60
C ALA A 40 1.64 10.29 -1.37
N CYS A 41 0.55 9.73 -0.86
CA CYS A 41 -0.76 9.80 -1.52
C CYS A 41 -1.34 11.21 -1.37
N GLU A 42 -1.15 11.89 -0.23
CA GLU A 42 -1.55 13.30 -0.05
C GLU A 42 -0.84 14.23 -1.04
N ALA A 43 0.47 14.04 -1.25
CA ALA A 43 1.23 14.76 -2.25
C ALA A 43 0.82 14.44 -3.71
N GLY A 44 0.22 13.26 -3.95
CA GLY A 44 -0.21 12.78 -5.26
C GLY A 44 -1.73 12.79 -5.47
N GLU A 45 -2.46 13.72 -4.84
CA GLU A 45 -3.92 13.87 -4.99
C GLU A 45 -4.73 12.59 -4.67
N GLY A 46 -4.30 11.85 -3.65
CA GLY A 46 -4.88 10.57 -3.24
C GLY A 46 -4.31 9.35 -3.99
N ARG A 47 -3.30 9.52 -4.84
CA ARG A 47 -2.60 8.45 -5.54
C ARG A 47 -1.12 8.42 -5.19
N CYS A 48 -0.57 7.23 -5.07
CA CYS A 48 0.80 7.03 -4.63
C CYS A 48 1.39 5.81 -5.33
N ASP A 49 2.49 6.02 -6.04
CA ASP A 49 3.23 4.93 -6.66
C ASP A 49 4.07 4.23 -5.60
N VAL A 50 3.88 2.92 -5.47
CA VAL A 50 4.52 2.07 -4.49
C VAL A 50 5.39 1.01 -5.14
N HIS A 51 6.44 0.63 -4.42
CA HIS A 51 7.25 -0.54 -4.65
C HIS A 51 7.18 -1.40 -3.38
N VAL A 52 6.77 -2.65 -3.52
CA VAL A 52 6.47 -3.53 -2.39
C VAL A 52 7.11 -4.90 -2.55
N LEU A 53 7.57 -5.46 -1.43
CA LEU A 53 7.95 -6.85 -1.35
C LEU A 53 6.72 -7.71 -1.07
N THR A 54 6.45 -8.66 -1.96
CA THR A 54 5.26 -9.53 -1.91
C THR A 54 5.67 -11.00 -1.81
N GLN A 55 4.71 -11.90 -1.63
CA GLN A 55 4.95 -13.35 -1.68
C GLN A 55 5.45 -13.83 -3.05
N HIS A 56 5.30 -13.03 -4.10
CA HIS A 56 5.75 -13.34 -5.46
C HIS A 56 7.07 -12.63 -5.83
N GLY A 57 7.63 -11.82 -4.93
CA GLY A 57 8.79 -10.97 -5.18
C GLY A 57 8.43 -9.48 -5.22
N PHE A 58 9.34 -8.67 -5.76
CA PHE A 58 9.16 -7.23 -5.87
C PHE A 58 8.12 -6.88 -6.93
N MET A 59 7.13 -6.08 -6.53
CA MET A 59 6.07 -5.58 -7.42
C MET A 59 5.89 -4.08 -7.23
N GLN A 60 5.52 -3.38 -8.29
CA GLN A 60 5.27 -1.95 -8.30
C GLN A 60 3.89 -1.62 -8.86
N GLY A 61 3.32 -0.49 -8.46
CA GLY A 61 2.07 0.00 -9.01
C GLY A 61 1.56 1.22 -8.26
N THR A 62 0.35 1.66 -8.59
CA THR A 62 -0.25 2.84 -7.97
C THR A 62 -1.33 2.39 -6.99
N LEU A 63 -1.19 2.79 -5.72
CA LEU A 63 -2.26 2.69 -4.75
C LEU A 63 -3.05 3.99 -4.74
N THR A 64 -4.36 3.86 -4.54
CA THR A 64 -5.26 4.98 -4.32
C THR A 64 -5.76 4.91 -2.88
N GLU A 65 -5.75 6.06 -2.23
CA GLU A 65 -6.35 6.25 -0.93
C GLU A 65 -7.87 6.26 -1.03
N LYS A 66 -8.51 5.33 -0.33
CA LYS A 66 -9.96 5.31 -0.12
C LYS A 66 -10.27 5.91 1.23
N LYS A 67 -10.64 7.19 1.23
CA LYS A 67 -11.14 7.89 2.41
C LYS A 67 -12.48 7.28 2.85
N PRO A 68 -12.64 6.91 4.12
CA PRO A 68 -13.82 6.20 4.56
C PRO A 68 -15.08 7.08 4.57
N ARG A 69 -16.19 6.55 4.05
CA ARG A 69 -17.52 7.17 4.19
C ARG A 69 -18.21 6.62 5.43
N LYS A 70 -17.95 7.23 6.60
CA LYS A 70 -18.49 6.88 7.95
C LYS A 70 -18.29 5.40 8.36
N PHE A 71 -17.62 5.17 9.49
CA PHE A 71 -17.35 3.83 10.08
C PHE A 71 -16.43 2.89 9.29
N SER A 72 -16.07 3.20 8.05
CA SER A 72 -15.04 2.44 7.33
C SER A 72 -13.63 2.82 7.79
N LEU A 73 -12.72 1.87 7.74
CA LEU A 73 -11.30 2.09 8.01
C LEU A 73 -10.64 2.75 6.81
N TRP A 74 -9.56 3.49 7.05
CA TRP A 74 -8.75 4.04 5.97
C TRP A 74 -8.08 2.90 5.21
N GLN A 75 -8.20 2.91 3.89
CA GLN A 75 -7.74 1.81 3.04
C GLN A 75 -6.95 2.35 1.87
N PHE A 76 -5.86 1.67 1.53
CA PHE A 76 -5.12 1.87 0.29
C PHE A 76 -5.37 0.68 -0.63
N GLU A 77 -5.67 0.95 -1.89
CA GLU A 77 -5.97 -0.10 -2.85
C GLU A 77 -5.42 0.23 -4.23
N GLY A 78 -4.85 -0.77 -4.90
CA GLY A 78 -4.41 -0.63 -6.27
C GLY A 78 -4.00 -1.95 -6.90
N HIS A 79 -3.60 -1.89 -8.16
CA HIS A 79 -3.06 -3.04 -8.88
C HIS A 79 -1.55 -2.92 -9.01
N LEU A 80 -0.88 -4.06 -8.84
CA LEU A 80 0.57 -4.15 -8.93
C LEU A 80 0.99 -5.00 -10.12
N ALA A 81 2.16 -4.71 -10.66
CA ALA A 81 2.81 -5.48 -11.70
C ALA A 81 4.26 -5.74 -11.30
N PHE A 82 4.86 -6.79 -11.88
CA PHE A 82 6.30 -6.95 -11.81
C PHE A 82 6.96 -5.77 -12.55
N PRO A 83 8.07 -5.23 -12.02
CA PRO A 83 8.83 -4.22 -12.74
C PRO A 83 9.29 -4.77 -14.10
N PRO A 84 9.40 -3.93 -15.15
CA PRO A 84 9.94 -4.36 -16.43
C PRO A 84 11.33 -4.95 -16.22
N ARG A 85 11.60 -6.11 -16.83
CA ARG A 85 12.94 -6.67 -16.85
C ARG A 85 13.82 -5.71 -17.65
N SER A 86 14.79 -5.09 -16.99
CA SER A 86 15.87 -4.32 -17.63
C SER A 86 16.74 -5.21 -18.50
#